data_AF-K9QGX8-F1
#
_entry.id   AF-K9QGX8-F1
#
_cell.length_a   1.000
_cell.length_b   1.000
_cell.length_c   1.000
_cell.angle_alpha   90.00
_cell.angle_beta   90.00
_cell.angle_gamma   90.00
#
_symmetry.space_group_name_H-M   'P 1'
#
loop_
_entity.id
_entity.type
_entity.pdbx_description
1 polymer ?
#
loop_
_entity_poly.entity_id
_entity_poly.type
_entity_poly.pdbx_seq_one_letter_code
_entity_poly.pdbx_strand_id
1 'polypeptide(L)'
;MSTAIDNFTKNLHDNLEAVEERVKSLKASIQSAPKKTQVEIESQLDEAKTKLDAKKHEFDEYRAKLKTQFEEKESEVKSHVEEWKTSRKVKKLEHRADKAENHAATATFLAIATLEEAEKATLEAIAARLDAETAAVTTKK
;
A
#
# COMPACT_ATOMS: atom_id res chain seq x y z
N MET A 1 28.80 -0.54 -2.64
CA MET A 1 27.80 -0.08 -3.62
C MET A 1 27.94 1.43 -3.76
N SER A 2 27.26 2.07 -4.73
CA SER A 2 27.20 3.54 -4.78
C SER A 2 26.27 4.04 -3.66
N THR A 3 26.58 5.17 -3.03
CA THR A 3 25.74 5.80 -2.00
C THR A 3 24.28 5.99 -2.45
N ALA A 4 24.05 6.24 -3.74
CA ALA A 4 22.69 6.35 -4.29
C ALA A 4 21.91 5.02 -4.18
N ILE A 5 22.56 3.90 -4.53
CA ILE A 5 21.95 2.56 -4.44
C ILE A 5 21.71 2.19 -2.98
N ASP A 6 22.66 2.49 -2.09
CA ASP A 6 22.52 2.21 -0.65
C ASP A 6 21.33 2.98 -0.06
N ASN A 7 21.16 4.25 -0.41
CA ASN A 7 20.02 5.06 0.05
C ASN A 7 18.69 4.57 -0.50
N PHE A 8 18.63 4.27 -1.81
CA PHE A 8 17.42 3.75 -2.45
C PHE A 8 16.99 2.41 -1.84
N THR A 9 17.93 1.48 -1.67
CA THR A 9 17.64 0.15 -1.11
C THR A 9 17.23 0.23 0.35
N LYS A 10 17.83 1.13 1.13
CA LYS A 10 17.39 1.40 2.51
C LYS A 10 15.94 1.91 2.55
N ASN A 11 15.58 2.89 1.73
CA ASN A 11 14.21 3.40 1.69
C ASN A 11 13.19 2.31 1.29
N LEU A 12 13.54 1.45 0.32
CA LEU A 12 12.69 0.33 -0.04
C LEU A 12 12.58 -0.71 1.07
N HIS A 13 13.67 -0.96 1.80
CA HIS A 13 13.66 -1.86 2.95
C HIS A 13 12.70 -1.34 4.03
N ASP A 14 12.81 -0.07 4.40
CA ASP A 14 11.95 0.55 5.41
C ASP A 14 10.46 0.50 4.98
N ASN A 15 10.17 0.72 3.70
CA ASN A 15 8.82 0.59 3.16
C ASN A 15 8.31 -0.88 3.20
N LEU A 16 9.18 -1.85 2.94
CA LEU A 16 8.83 -3.28 3.02
C LEU A 16 8.57 -3.72 4.46
N GLU A 17 9.34 -3.20 5.41
CA GLU A 17 9.10 -3.43 6.84
C GLU A 17 7.73 -2.89 7.26
N ALA A 18 7.37 -1.68 6.79
CA ALA A 18 6.04 -1.13 7.01
C ALA A 18 4.92 -2.00 6.37
N VAL A 19 5.14 -2.55 5.17
CA VAL A 19 4.20 -3.52 4.56
C VAL A 19 4.05 -4.77 5.46
N GLU A 20 5.15 -5.32 5.95
CA GLU A 20 5.15 -6.51 6.80
C GLU A 20 4.36 -6.26 8.10
N GLU A 21 4.56 -5.11 8.74
CA GLU A 21 3.81 -4.70 9.93
C GLU A 21 2.29 -4.64 9.66
N ARG A 22 1.87 -4.09 8.52
CA ARG A 22 0.44 -4.02 8.15
C ARG A 22 -0.16 -5.38 7.87
N VAL A 23 0.57 -6.27 7.19
CA VAL A 23 0.13 -7.66 7.00
C VAL A 23 -0.04 -8.37 8.35
N LYS A 24 0.89 -8.15 9.29
CA LYS A 24 0.79 -8.70 10.65
C LYS A 24 -0.43 -8.15 11.40
N SER A 25 -0.70 -6.84 11.32
CA SER A 25 -1.88 -6.21 11.92
C SER A 25 -3.17 -6.83 11.38
N LEU A 26 -3.33 -6.88 10.05
CA LEU A 26 -4.49 -7.46 9.41
C LEU A 26 -4.71 -8.92 9.83
N LYS A 27 -3.64 -9.72 9.85
CA LYS A 27 -3.69 -11.11 10.31
C LYS A 27 -4.15 -11.21 11.76
N ALA A 28 -3.65 -10.36 12.65
CA ALA A 28 -4.06 -10.33 14.06
C ALA A 28 -5.53 -9.92 14.22
N SER A 29 -6.00 -8.94 13.43
CA SER A 29 -7.41 -8.53 13.37
C SER A 29 -8.32 -9.71 13.00
N ILE A 30 -7.96 -10.46 11.95
CA ILE A 30 -8.69 -11.67 11.53
C ILE A 30 -8.69 -12.76 12.63
N GLN A 31 -7.53 -13.04 13.23
CA GLN A 31 -7.38 -14.11 14.23
C GLN A 31 -8.10 -13.81 15.55
N SER A 32 -8.21 -12.53 15.93
CA SER A 32 -8.87 -12.11 17.15
C SER A 32 -10.38 -11.92 17.00
N ALA A 33 -10.88 -11.76 15.77
CA ALA A 33 -12.28 -11.50 15.48
C ALA A 33 -13.28 -12.47 16.17
N PRO A 34 -13.08 -13.80 16.17
CA PRO A 34 -14.04 -14.72 16.80
C PRO A 34 -14.14 -14.58 18.33
N LYS A 35 -13.21 -13.87 18.96
CA LYS A 35 -13.15 -13.66 20.42
C LYS A 35 -13.66 -12.29 20.84
N LYS A 36 -13.94 -11.41 19.88
CA LYS A 36 -14.33 -10.02 20.12
C LYS A 36 -15.84 -9.87 20.08
N THR A 37 -16.31 -8.90 20.85
CA THR A 37 -17.69 -8.43 20.83
C THR A 37 -17.93 -7.52 19.63
N GLN A 38 -19.21 -7.30 19.29
CA GLN A 38 -19.61 -6.33 18.25
C GLN A 38 -18.99 -4.95 18.50
N VAL A 39 -19.10 -4.45 19.74
CA VAL A 39 -18.60 -3.12 20.13
C VAL A 39 -17.08 -3.01 19.94
N GLU A 40 -16.34 -4.08 20.22
CA GLU A 40 -14.88 -4.09 20.01
C GLU A 40 -14.53 -4.07 18.52
N ILE A 41 -15.26 -4.81 17.68
CA ILE A 41 -15.05 -4.78 16.22
C ILE A 41 -15.40 -3.42 15.64
N GLU A 42 -16.51 -2.81 16.08
CA GLU A 42 -16.92 -1.45 15.67
C GLU A 42 -15.87 -0.41 16.07
N SER A 43 -15.35 -0.48 17.29
CA SER A 43 -14.28 0.42 17.74
C SER A 43 -13.02 0.30 16.89
N GLN A 44 -12.62 -0.92 16.52
CA GLN A 44 -11.45 -1.12 15.65
C GLN A 44 -11.71 -0.65 14.22
N LEU A 45 -12.94 -0.83 13.73
CA LEU A 45 -13.35 -0.35 12.43
C LEU A 45 -13.28 1.19 12.36
N ASP A 46 -13.75 1.89 13.39
CA ASP A 46 -13.70 3.35 13.43
C ASP A 46 -12.26 3.88 13.50
N GLU A 47 -11.37 3.17 14.20
CA GLU A 47 -9.93 3.46 14.18
C GLU A 47 -9.34 3.26 12.77
N ALA A 48 -9.68 2.17 12.09
CA ALA A 48 -9.23 1.88 10.73
C ALA A 48 -9.75 2.93 9.73
N LYS A 49 -11.02 3.34 9.83
CA LYS A 49 -11.60 4.42 9.01
C LYS A 49 -10.86 5.73 9.23
N THR A 50 -10.62 6.10 10.49
CA THR A 50 -9.91 7.35 10.84
C THR A 50 -8.50 7.37 10.24
N LYS A 51 -7.76 6.25 10.33
CA LYS A 51 -6.42 6.12 9.73
C LYS A 51 -6.47 6.28 8.22
N LEU A 52 -7.44 5.65 7.56
CA LEU A 52 -7.60 5.71 6.12
C LEU A 52 -8.00 7.10 5.63
N ASP A 53 -8.94 7.76 6.32
CA ASP A 53 -9.38 9.11 5.99
C ASP A 53 -8.25 10.12 6.16
N ALA A 54 -7.42 9.98 7.19
CA ALA A 54 -6.24 10.83 7.40
C ALA A 54 -5.22 10.75 6.24
N LYS A 55 -5.18 9.63 5.53
CA LYS A 55 -4.23 9.38 4.43
C LYS A 55 -4.86 9.35 3.04
N LYS A 56 -6.17 9.56 2.94
CA LYS A 56 -6.92 9.38 1.70
C LYS A 56 -6.37 10.22 0.55
N HIS A 57 -6.07 11.49 0.81
CA HIS A 57 -5.48 12.39 -0.19
C HIS A 57 -4.13 11.87 -0.69
N GLU A 58 -3.27 11.46 0.24
CA GLU A 58 -1.96 10.88 -0.08
C GLU A 58 -2.12 9.63 -0.96
N PHE A 59 -3.03 8.73 -0.61
CA PHE A 59 -3.30 7.52 -1.41
C PHE A 59 -3.79 7.82 -2.82
N ASP A 60 -4.66 8.83 -2.98
CA ASP A 60 -5.16 9.23 -4.30
C ASP A 60 -4.05 9.85 -5.16
N GLU A 61 -3.16 10.66 -4.56
CA GLU A 61 -1.97 11.19 -5.23
C GLU A 61 -1.03 10.07 -5.70
N TYR A 62 -0.74 9.09 -4.84
CA TYR A 62 0.13 7.97 -5.21
C TYR A 62 -0.49 7.07 -6.29
N ARG A 63 -1.81 6.86 -6.28
CA ARG A 63 -2.50 6.14 -7.37
C ARG A 63 -2.38 6.88 -8.69
N ALA A 64 -2.61 8.19 -8.70
CA ALA A 64 -2.45 9.01 -9.91
C ALA A 64 -1.00 8.98 -10.40
N LYS A 65 -0.04 9.16 -9.49
CA LYS A 65 1.40 9.10 -9.78
C LYS A 65 1.82 7.76 -10.36
N LEU A 66 1.32 6.64 -9.82
CA LEU A 66 1.65 5.31 -10.32
C LEU A 66 1.15 5.11 -11.75
N LYS A 67 -0.06 5.60 -12.06
CA LYS A 67 -0.60 5.55 -13.42
C LYS A 67 0.31 6.30 -14.41
N THR A 68 0.70 7.53 -14.07
CA THR A 68 1.64 8.31 -14.90
C THR A 68 2.99 7.60 -15.04
N GLN A 69 3.54 7.05 -13.96
CA GLN A 69 4.82 6.32 -14.00
C GLN A 69 4.75 5.05 -14.87
N PHE A 70 3.60 4.36 -14.90
CA PHE A 70 3.38 3.21 -15.76
C PHE A 70 3.41 3.61 -17.24
N GLU A 71 2.66 4.64 -17.61
CA GLU A 71 2.62 5.20 -18.97
C GLU A 71 4.01 5.69 -19.41
N GLU A 72 4.73 6.41 -18.54
CA GLU A 72 6.09 6.87 -18.82
C GLU A 72 7.06 5.71 -19.05
N LYS A 73 6.93 4.63 -18.27
CA LYS A 73 7.79 3.44 -18.41
C LYS A 73 7.51 2.69 -19.70
N GLU A 74 6.25 2.56 -20.12
CA GLU A 74 5.90 1.94 -21.41
C GLU A 74 6.44 2.75 -22.60
N SER A 75 6.51 4.08 -22.46
CA SER A 75 7.08 4.96 -23.49
C SER A 75 8.62 4.90 -23.58
N GLU A 76 9.31 4.24 -22.63
CA GLU A 76 10.76 4.15 -22.64
C GLU A 76 11.27 3.20 -23.74
N VAL A 77 11.88 3.80 -24.76
CA VAL A 77 12.46 3.05 -25.88
C VAL A 77 13.87 2.55 -25.53
N LYS A 78 14.07 1.23 -25.53
CA LYS A 78 15.37 0.59 -25.24
C LYS A 78 16.53 1.11 -26.10
N SER A 79 16.28 1.47 -27.36
CA SER A 79 17.30 2.02 -28.26
C SER A 79 17.87 3.36 -27.76
N HIS A 80 17.03 4.23 -27.18
CA HIS A 80 17.49 5.49 -26.60
C HIS A 80 18.42 5.25 -25.41
N VAL A 81 18.15 4.24 -24.58
CA VAL A 81 18.97 3.92 -23.41
C VAL A 81 20.37 3.47 -23.83
N GLU A 82 20.47 2.60 -24.85
CA GLU A 82 21.77 2.15 -25.36
C GLU A 82 22.57 3.26 -26.03
N GLU A 83 21.90 4.17 -26.75
CA GLU A 83 22.52 5.38 -27.28
C GLU A 83 23.08 6.26 -26.16
N TRP A 84 22.32 6.46 -25.07
CA TRP A 84 22.75 7.27 -23.93
C TRP A 84 23.93 6.66 -23.19
N LYS A 85 23.98 5.32 -23.06
CA LYS A 85 25.13 4.61 -22.50
C LYS A 85 26.38 4.79 -23.36
N THR A 86 26.26 4.52 -24.66
CA THR A 86 27.37 4.62 -25.63
C THR A 86 27.91 6.04 -25.71
N SER A 87 27.00 7.03 -25.72
CA SER A 87 27.33 8.45 -25.80
C SER A 87 27.59 9.11 -24.42
N ARG A 88 27.68 8.31 -23.35
CA ARG A 88 27.92 8.76 -21.96
C ARG A 88 27.04 9.95 -21.54
N LYS A 89 25.74 9.91 -21.86
CA LYS A 89 24.75 10.94 -21.48
C LYS A 89 24.35 10.76 -20.01
N VAL A 90 25.28 11.00 -19.09
CA VAL A 90 25.15 10.73 -17.64
C VAL A 90 23.85 11.31 -17.07
N LYS A 91 23.55 12.59 -17.28
CA LYS A 91 22.32 13.23 -16.76
C LYS A 91 21.03 12.54 -17.20
N LYS A 92 20.97 11.99 -18.42
CA LYS A 92 19.78 11.26 -18.91
C LYS A 92 19.66 9.90 -18.22
N LEU A 93 20.79 9.24 -17.96
CA LEU A 93 20.84 7.96 -17.26
C LEU A 93 20.52 8.11 -15.77
N GLU A 94 20.98 9.19 -15.13
CA GLU A 94 20.61 9.55 -13.74
C GLU A 94 19.12 9.82 -13.63
N HIS A 95 18.57 10.68 -14.49
CA HIS A 95 17.13 10.96 -14.49
C HIS A 95 16.28 9.70 -14.72
N ARG A 96 16.74 8.80 -15.58
CA ARG A 96 16.10 7.49 -15.78
C ARG A 96 16.16 6.63 -14.51
N ALA A 97 17.30 6.61 -13.81
CA ALA A 97 17.44 5.90 -12.55
C ALA A 97 16.47 6.47 -11.51
N ASP A 98 16.43 7.79 -11.34
CA ASP A 98 15.50 8.47 -10.42
C ASP A 98 14.05 8.10 -10.71
N LYS A 99 13.65 8.05 -11.99
CA LYS A 99 12.29 7.62 -12.39
C LYS A 99 12.00 6.18 -11.99
N ALA A 100 12.95 5.28 -12.23
CA ALA A 100 12.79 3.87 -11.90
C ALA A 100 12.72 3.65 -10.37
N GLU A 101 13.56 4.34 -9.61
CA GLU A 101 13.58 4.31 -8.15
C GLU A 101 12.28 4.88 -7.56
N ASN A 102 11.84 6.04 -8.05
CA ASN A 102 10.56 6.63 -7.66
C ASN A 102 9.37 5.72 -7.99
N HIS A 103 9.39 5.02 -9.11
CA HIS A 103 8.33 4.07 -9.46
C HIS A 103 8.28 2.90 -8.48
N ALA A 104 9.43 2.34 -8.10
CA ALA A 104 9.50 1.28 -7.09
C ALA A 104 8.94 1.77 -5.74
N ALA A 105 9.33 2.96 -5.29
CA ALA A 105 8.83 3.54 -4.04
C ALA A 105 7.31 3.78 -4.06
N THR A 106 6.77 4.40 -5.13
CA THR A 106 5.32 4.60 -5.31
C THR A 106 4.56 3.27 -5.25
N ALA A 107 5.05 2.24 -5.94
CA ALA A 107 4.39 0.94 -5.98
C ALA A 107 4.33 0.26 -4.60
N THR A 108 5.42 0.30 -3.83
CA THR A 108 5.44 -0.24 -2.46
C THR A 108 4.53 0.57 -1.52
N PHE A 109 4.51 1.90 -1.64
CA PHE A 109 3.61 2.72 -0.84
C PHE A 109 2.13 2.43 -1.15
N LEU A 110 1.78 2.25 -2.42
CA LEU A 110 0.42 1.84 -2.78
C LEU A 110 0.05 0.48 -2.18
N ALA A 111 1.00 -0.45 -2.07
CA ALA A 111 0.75 -1.72 -1.39
C ALA A 111 0.36 -1.51 0.09
N ILE A 112 1.03 -0.60 0.81
CA ILE A 112 0.67 -0.22 2.18
C ILE A 112 -0.77 0.33 2.22
N ALA A 113 -1.09 1.26 1.32
CA ALA A 113 -2.43 1.84 1.22
C ALA A 113 -3.52 0.78 0.99
N THR A 114 -3.25 -0.19 0.09
CA THR A 114 -4.20 -1.28 -0.18
C THR A 114 -4.37 -2.22 1.00
N LEU A 115 -3.33 -2.42 1.82
CA LEU A 115 -3.43 -3.23 3.05
C LEU A 115 -4.26 -2.52 4.12
N GLU A 116 -4.13 -1.19 4.26
CA GLU A 116 -4.98 -0.41 5.17
C GLU A 116 -6.47 -0.49 4.77
N GLU A 117 -6.78 -0.35 3.48
CA GLU A 117 -8.15 -0.54 2.98
C GLU A 117 -8.64 -1.97 3.21
N ALA A 118 -7.78 -2.98 2.98
CA ALA A 118 -8.12 -4.38 3.21
C ALA A 118 -8.44 -4.67 4.69
N GLU A 119 -7.72 -4.05 5.63
CA GLU A 119 -8.01 -4.17 7.07
C GLU A 119 -9.37 -3.58 7.44
N LYS A 120 -9.65 -2.35 6.97
CA LYS A 120 -10.97 -1.73 7.14
C LYS A 120 -12.07 -2.63 6.57
N ALA A 121 -11.97 -3.03 5.31
CA ALA A 121 -12.99 -3.85 4.64
C ALA A 121 -13.21 -5.20 5.33
N THR A 122 -12.16 -5.79 5.90
CA THR A 122 -12.25 -7.03 6.67
C THR A 122 -13.03 -6.82 7.96
N LEU A 123 -12.76 -5.75 8.70
CA LEU A 123 -13.49 -5.42 9.94
C LEU A 123 -14.96 -5.10 9.64
N GLU A 124 -15.26 -4.38 8.55
CA GLU A 124 -16.64 -4.13 8.08
C GLU A 124 -17.38 -5.43 7.79
N ALA A 125 -16.74 -6.38 7.10
CA ALA A 125 -17.34 -7.67 6.80
C ALA A 125 -17.62 -8.52 8.05
N ILE A 126 -16.73 -8.44 9.06
CA ILE A 126 -16.93 -9.13 10.35
C ILE A 126 -18.10 -8.51 11.12
N ALA A 127 -18.14 -7.18 11.25
CA ALA A 127 -19.24 -6.47 11.91
C ALA A 127 -20.60 -6.82 11.28
N ALA A 128 -20.68 -6.76 9.94
CA ALA A 128 -21.90 -7.10 9.23
C ALA A 128 -22.35 -8.56 9.43
N ARG A 129 -21.40 -9.49 9.62
CA ARG A 129 -21.72 -10.89 9.92
C ARG A 129 -22.31 -11.04 11.33
N LEU A 130 -21.71 -10.38 12.31
CA LEU A 130 -22.16 -10.40 13.70
C LEU A 130 -23.55 -9.77 13.86
N ASP A 131 -23.86 -8.70 13.12
CA ASP A 131 -25.19 -8.10 13.06
C ASP A 131 -26.23 -9.12 12.57
N ALA A 132 -25.92 -9.82 11.47
CA ALA A 132 -26.79 -10.84 10.91
C ALA A 132 -27.01 -12.03 11.87
N GLU A 133 -25.96 -12.48 12.56
CA GLU A 133 -26.04 -13.55 13.56
C GLU A 133 -26.88 -13.13 14.78
N THR A 134 -26.70 -11.91 15.26
CA THR A 134 -27.49 -11.35 16.37
C THR A 134 -28.98 -11.31 16.02
N ALA A 135 -29.33 -10.83 14.82
CA ALA A 135 -30.72 -10.81 14.35
C ALA A 135 -31.32 -12.22 14.16
N ALA A 136 -30.51 -13.20 13.75
CA ALA A 136 -30.96 -14.58 13.61
C ALA A 136 -31.23 -15.28 14.97
N VAL A 137 -30.58 -14.83 16.05
CA VAL A 137 -30.83 -15.32 17.41
C VAL A 137 -32.09 -14.70 18.00
N THR A 138 -32.33 -13.40 17.77
CA THR A 138 -33.52 -12.72 18.29
C THR A 138 -34.82 -13.19 17.63
N THR A 139 -34.77 -13.67 16.39
CA THR A 139 -35.94 -14.19 15.66
C THR A 139 -36.33 -15.62 16.03
N LYS A 140 -35.51 -16.34 16.81
CA LYS A 140 -35.76 -17.73 17.27
C LYS A 140 -36.26 -17.84 18.72
N LYS A 141 -36.46 -16.71 19.41
CA LYS A 141 -37.08 -16.62 20.73
C LYS A 141 -38.52 -16.17 20.62
#